data_AF-A0ABD5VKF3-F1
#
_entry.id   AF-A0ABD5VKF3-F1
#
_cell.length_a   1.000
_cell.length_b   1.000
_cell.length_c   1.000
_cell.angle_alpha   90.00
_cell.angle_beta   90.00
_cell.angle_gamma   90.00
#
_symmetry.space_group_name_H-M   'P 1'
#
loop_
_entity.id
_entity.type
_entity.pdbx_description
1 polymer ?
#
loop_
_entity_poly.entity_id
_entity_poly.type
_entity_poly.pdbx_seq_one_letter_code
_entity_poly.pdbx_strand_id
1 'polypeptide(L)'
;MRRRDVLRGAAGALALPFVARGAAHPGPYRPLGSVPVDGAKEVVVGDDARTAYVATTDGFATVDLSTSSDPTVLAERRDLLGDREDGPLRQIYDVKVAGDRLVVAGPANPLDGDVVRGSWSTT
;
A
#
# COMPACT_ATOMS: atom_id res chain seq x y z
N MET A 1 -2.47 -14.69 40.25
CA MET A 1 -3.48 -13.79 40.88
C MET A 1 -2.87 -12.39 40.87
N ARG A 2 -3.50 -11.29 40.43
CA ARG A 2 -4.90 -10.96 40.18
C ARG A 2 -5.04 -10.04 38.96
N ARG A 3 -5.86 -10.45 37.98
CA ARG A 3 -6.38 -9.66 36.85
C ARG A 3 -7.58 -8.80 37.27
N ARG A 4 -7.55 -8.19 38.45
CA ARG A 4 -8.74 -7.57 39.07
C ARG A 4 -8.40 -6.40 39.99
N ASP A 5 -7.71 -5.40 39.45
CA ASP A 5 -7.75 -4.06 40.04
C ASP A 5 -8.68 -3.22 39.18
N VAL A 6 -9.92 -3.25 39.64
CA VAL A 6 -11.10 -2.59 39.10
C VAL A 6 -10.91 -1.09 39.27
N LEU A 7 -10.71 -0.36 38.18
CA LEU A 7 -10.82 1.09 38.17
C LEU A 7 -12.30 1.48 38.36
N ARG A 8 -12.65 1.68 39.63
CA ARG A 8 -13.85 2.39 40.07
C ARG A 8 -13.53 3.87 40.23
N GLY A 9 -14.29 4.70 39.51
CA GLY A 9 -14.68 6.04 39.98
C GLY A 9 -14.07 7.22 39.24
N ALA A 10 -14.88 7.87 38.38
CA ALA A 10 -15.36 9.23 38.60
C ALA A 10 -16.23 9.67 37.42
N ALA A 11 -17.50 9.97 37.71
CA ALA A 11 -18.41 10.65 36.81
C ALA A 11 -18.00 12.13 36.70
N GLY A 12 -17.57 12.56 35.51
CA GLY A 12 -17.31 13.95 35.16
C GLY A 12 -18.17 14.34 33.96
N ALA A 13 -18.93 15.41 34.09
CA ALA A 13 -19.94 15.84 33.13
C ALA A 13 -19.37 16.20 31.74
N LEU A 14 -19.96 15.58 30.72
CA LEU A 14 -20.32 16.11 29.39
C LEU A 14 -19.45 17.25 28.80
N ALA A 15 -18.43 16.85 28.04
CA ALA A 15 -18.04 17.54 26.82
C ALA A 15 -17.73 16.46 25.77
N LEU A 16 -18.78 15.85 25.21
CA LEU A 16 -18.63 15.05 24.00
C LEU A 16 -18.17 16.04 22.91
N PRO A 17 -16.95 15.92 22.33
CA PRO A 17 -16.73 16.56 21.05
C PRO A 17 -17.80 16.00 20.13
N PHE A 18 -18.58 16.88 19.51
CA PHE A 18 -19.52 16.50 18.46
C PHE A 18 -18.74 15.69 17.43
N VAL A 19 -18.83 14.37 17.51
CA VAL A 19 -18.50 13.50 16.39
C VAL A 19 -19.56 13.86 15.36
N ALA A 20 -19.23 14.80 14.47
CA ALA A 20 -20.04 15.10 13.33
C ALA A 20 -20.27 13.76 12.63
N ARG A 21 -21.51 13.24 12.68
CA ARG A 21 -21.91 12.13 11.83
C ARG A 21 -21.76 12.66 10.41
N GLY A 22 -20.66 12.33 9.75
CA GLY A 22 -20.45 12.66 8.35
C GLY A 22 -21.66 12.15 7.58
N ALA A 23 -22.44 13.07 7.01
CA ALA A 23 -23.51 12.68 6.11
C ALA A 23 -22.87 11.94 4.94
N ALA A 24 -23.33 10.72 4.65
CA ALA A 24 -22.92 10.02 3.45
C ALA A 24 -23.23 10.89 2.24
N HIS A 25 -22.31 10.93 1.26
CA HIS A 25 -22.54 11.69 0.04
C HIS A 25 -23.83 11.17 -0.63
N PRO A 26 -24.84 12.03 -0.87
CA PRO A 26 -26.07 11.60 -1.50
C PRO A 26 -25.79 11.21 -2.96
N GLY A 27 -25.98 9.93 -3.28
CA GLY A 27 -25.80 9.41 -4.64
C GLY A 27 -25.12 8.04 -4.67
N PRO A 28 -25.05 7.40 -5.84
CA PRO A 28 -24.27 6.17 -5.99
C PRO A 28 -22.78 6.47 -5.77
N TYR A 29 -22.06 5.52 -5.19
CA TYR A 29 -20.61 5.61 -5.05
C TYR A 29 -19.96 5.81 -6.43
N ARG A 30 -19.01 6.75 -6.50
CA ARG A 30 -18.11 6.97 -7.65
C ARG A 30 -16.74 7.39 -7.12
N PRO A 31 -15.63 6.96 -7.75
CA PRO A 31 -14.31 7.49 -7.42
C PRO A 31 -14.27 9.02 -7.59
N LEU A 32 -13.55 9.71 -6.69
CA LEU A 32 -13.35 11.17 -6.81
C LEU A 32 -12.45 11.51 -8.01
N GLY A 33 -11.51 10.62 -8.33
CA GLY A 33 -10.58 10.70 -9.45
C GLY A 33 -10.02 9.32 -9.76
N SER A 34 -9.32 9.20 -10.88
CA SER A 34 -8.72 7.95 -11.34
C SER A 34 -7.55 8.23 -12.27
N VAL A 35 -6.52 7.39 -12.19
CA VAL A 35 -5.36 7.44 -13.10
C VAL A 35 -5.08 6.03 -13.62
N PRO A 36 -4.88 5.85 -14.94
CA PRO A 36 -4.51 4.55 -15.48
C PRO A 36 -3.08 4.19 -15.10
N VAL A 37 -2.87 2.95 -14.67
CA VAL A 37 -1.55 2.34 -14.47
C VAL A 37 -1.60 0.94 -15.08
N ASP A 38 -0.86 0.73 -16.16
CA ASP A 38 -0.87 -0.52 -16.88
C ASP A 38 -0.31 -1.67 -16.01
N GLY A 39 -1.00 -2.80 -16.05
CA GLY A 39 -0.60 -3.99 -15.31
C GLY A 39 -0.70 -3.87 -13.78
N ALA A 40 -1.40 -2.85 -13.24
CA ALA A 40 -1.55 -2.61 -11.81
C ALA A 40 -1.96 -3.87 -11.00
N LYS A 41 -1.43 -3.96 -9.79
CA LYS A 41 -1.66 -5.02 -8.79
C LYS A 41 -1.92 -4.39 -7.43
N GLU A 42 -1.13 -4.70 -6.41
CA GLU A 42 -1.23 -4.04 -5.11
C GLU A 42 -0.94 -2.53 -5.21
N VAL A 43 -1.63 -1.76 -4.36
CA VAL A 43 -1.30 -0.38 -4.07
C VAL A 43 -1.04 -0.24 -2.57
N VAL A 44 0.03 0.46 -2.21
CA VAL A 44 0.33 0.87 -0.83
C VAL A 44 0.49 2.38 -0.79
N VAL A 45 -0.18 3.03 0.16
CA VAL A 45 -0.09 4.47 0.36
C VAL A 45 1.01 4.75 1.38
N GLY A 46 1.88 5.72 1.09
CA GLY A 46 2.93 6.18 2.01
C GLY A 46 2.38 6.88 3.24
N ASP A 47 3.21 7.05 4.26
CA ASP A 47 2.82 7.61 5.56
C ASP A 47 2.30 9.06 5.45
N ASP A 48 2.69 9.80 4.42
CA ASP A 48 2.23 11.17 4.16
C ASP A 48 0.83 11.25 3.52
N ALA A 49 0.27 10.11 3.07
CA ALA A 49 -0.96 10.02 2.29
C ALA A 49 -0.99 10.87 1.00
N ARG A 50 0.19 11.32 0.53
CA ARG A 50 0.35 12.11 -0.70
C ARG A 50 0.90 11.25 -1.84
N THR A 51 1.56 10.13 -1.53
CA THR A 51 2.09 9.23 -2.56
C THR A 51 1.52 7.82 -2.40
N ALA A 52 1.07 7.24 -3.51
CA ALA A 52 0.80 5.82 -3.63
C ALA A 52 1.87 5.12 -4.45
N TYR A 53 2.20 3.89 -4.07
CA TYR A 53 3.11 3.00 -4.77
C TYR A 53 2.31 1.83 -5.30
N VAL A 54 2.36 1.61 -6.60
CA VAL A 54 1.56 0.61 -7.31
C VAL A 54 2.50 -0.45 -7.87
N ALA A 55 2.34 -1.70 -7.44
CA ALA A 55 2.95 -2.84 -8.10
C ALA A 55 2.38 -2.97 -9.52
N THR A 56 3.21 -3.28 -10.50
CA THR A 56 2.75 -3.67 -11.84
C THR A 56 3.37 -5.00 -12.20
N THR A 57 2.71 -5.78 -13.05
CA THR A 57 3.16 -7.14 -13.45
C THR A 57 4.68 -7.25 -13.72
N ASP A 58 5.31 -6.21 -14.24
CA ASP A 58 6.70 -6.09 -14.69
C ASP A 58 7.47 -4.91 -14.06
N GLY A 59 6.96 -4.30 -12.99
CA GLY A 59 7.60 -3.16 -12.38
C GLY A 59 6.80 -2.49 -11.26
N PHE A 60 6.94 -1.17 -11.13
CA PHE A 60 6.13 -0.37 -10.22
C PHE A 60 5.91 1.05 -10.75
N ALA A 61 4.87 1.70 -10.26
CA ALA A 61 4.59 3.11 -10.46
C ALA A 61 4.45 3.84 -9.12
N THR A 62 4.70 5.14 -9.15
CA THR A 62 4.39 6.08 -8.06
C THR A 62 3.34 7.06 -8.54
N VAL A 63 2.36 7.34 -7.69
CA VAL A 63 1.20 8.15 -8.02
C VAL A 63 1.06 9.26 -6.98
N ASP A 64 0.93 10.50 -7.44
CA ASP A 64 0.57 11.63 -6.60
C ASP A 64 -0.93 11.57 -6.27
N LEU A 65 -1.23 11.62 -4.98
CA LEU A 65 -2.56 11.69 -4.39
C LEU A 65 -2.83 13.05 -3.74
N SER A 66 -1.98 14.05 -4.01
CA SER A 66 -2.10 15.38 -3.41
C SER A 66 -3.45 16.06 -3.68
N THR A 67 -4.05 15.74 -4.83
CA THR A 67 -5.39 16.16 -5.23
C THR A 67 -6.24 14.93 -5.52
N SER A 68 -7.17 14.60 -4.61
CA SER A 68 -7.94 13.33 -4.68
C SER A 68 -8.79 13.17 -5.93
N SER A 69 -9.18 14.27 -6.58
CA SER A 69 -9.94 14.27 -7.82
C SER A 69 -9.10 14.17 -9.09
N ASP A 70 -7.78 14.37 -8.97
CA ASP A 70 -6.84 14.41 -10.09
C ASP A 70 -5.51 13.71 -9.71
N PRO A 71 -5.55 12.39 -9.48
CA PRO A 71 -4.31 11.64 -9.24
C PRO A 71 -3.46 11.59 -10.50
N THR A 72 -2.14 11.66 -10.36
CA THR A 72 -1.21 11.67 -11.50
C THR A 72 -0.04 10.72 -11.29
N VAL A 73 0.45 10.06 -12.35
CA VAL A 73 1.65 9.23 -12.25
C VAL A 73 2.88 10.13 -12.13
N LEU A 74 3.65 9.96 -11.06
CA LEU A 74 4.92 10.66 -10.83
C LEU A 74 6.08 9.98 -11.56
N ALA A 75 6.12 8.65 -11.49
CA ALA A 75 7.15 7.86 -12.14
C ALA A 75 6.65 6.43 -12.38
N GLU A 76 7.16 5.83 -13.45
CA GLU A 76 6.96 4.43 -13.80
C GLU A 76 8.32 3.78 -14.05
N ARG A 77 8.53 2.59 -13.50
CA ARG A 77 9.75 1.79 -13.71
C ARG A 77 9.35 0.39 -14.12
N ARG A 78 9.98 -0.09 -15.18
CA ARG A 78 9.75 -1.37 -15.86
C ARG A 78 11.08 -2.08 -16.04
N ASP A 79 11.02 -3.35 -16.41
CA ASP A 79 12.19 -4.18 -16.73
C ASP A 79 13.27 -4.14 -15.62
N LEU A 80 12.82 -4.15 -14.36
CA LEU A 80 13.72 -4.04 -13.21
C LEU A 80 14.74 -5.18 -13.25
N LEU A 81 16.02 -4.86 -13.08
CA LEU A 81 17.11 -5.83 -13.14
C LEU A 81 17.25 -6.56 -14.49
N GLY A 82 16.74 -6.00 -15.60
CA GLY A 82 16.81 -6.62 -16.92
C GLY A 82 18.21 -6.88 -17.48
N ASP A 83 19.24 -6.30 -16.88
CA ASP A 83 20.66 -6.52 -17.18
C ASP A 83 21.27 -7.74 -16.46
N ARG A 84 20.49 -8.42 -15.60
CA ARG A 84 20.95 -9.57 -14.81
C ARG A 84 20.61 -10.89 -15.49
N GLU A 85 21.39 -11.92 -15.17
CA GLU A 85 21.20 -13.29 -15.71
C GLU A 85 19.77 -13.82 -15.50
N ASP A 86 19.19 -13.59 -14.32
CA ASP A 86 17.81 -13.98 -13.98
C ASP A 86 16.78 -12.85 -14.16
N GLY A 87 17.18 -11.77 -14.85
CA GLY A 87 16.35 -10.61 -15.12
C GLY A 87 15.45 -10.76 -16.35
N PRO A 88 14.47 -9.85 -16.54
CA PRO A 88 14.01 -8.87 -15.57
C PRO A 88 13.18 -9.50 -14.45
N LEU A 89 13.05 -8.80 -13.33
CA LEU A 89 12.12 -9.14 -12.26
C LEU A 89 10.68 -9.07 -12.80
N ARG A 90 9.95 -10.17 -12.69
CA ARG A 90 8.58 -10.32 -13.22
C ARG A 90 7.60 -10.72 -12.13
N GLN A 91 6.31 -10.73 -12.47
CA GLN A 91 5.21 -11.06 -11.58
C GLN A 91 5.28 -10.26 -10.28
N ILE A 92 5.55 -8.96 -10.41
CA ILE A 92 5.60 -8.04 -9.29
C ILE A 92 4.16 -7.70 -8.91
N TYR A 93 3.63 -8.42 -7.93
CA TYR A 93 2.23 -8.25 -7.51
C TYR A 93 2.10 -7.47 -6.22
N ASP A 94 3.17 -7.45 -5.40
CA ASP A 94 3.20 -6.81 -4.10
C ASP A 94 4.31 -5.76 -4.02
N VAL A 95 4.02 -4.66 -3.33
CA VAL A 95 4.98 -3.68 -2.86
C VAL A 95 4.78 -3.40 -1.38
N LYS A 96 5.84 -2.97 -0.69
CA LYS A 96 5.74 -2.47 0.68
C LYS A 96 6.60 -1.22 0.83
N VAL A 97 6.09 -0.22 1.54
CA VAL A 97 6.82 1.02 1.82
C VAL A 97 7.10 1.12 3.32
N ALA A 98 8.31 1.60 3.64
CA ALA A 98 8.69 2.00 4.99
C ALA A 98 9.60 3.23 4.90
N GLY A 99 9.11 4.38 5.35
CA GLY A 99 9.81 5.65 5.17
C GLY A 99 10.09 5.94 3.69
N ASP A 100 11.35 6.09 3.32
CA ASP A 100 11.81 6.37 1.95
C ASP A 100 12.10 5.11 1.12
N ARG A 101 11.89 3.92 1.68
CA ARG A 101 12.22 2.64 1.03
C ARG A 101 10.98 1.96 0.49
N LEU A 102 11.05 1.60 -0.79
CA LEU A 102 10.08 0.72 -1.45
C LEU A 102 10.70 -0.67 -1.65
N VAL A 103 10.05 -1.68 -1.10
CA VAL A 103 10.31 -3.08 -1.45
C VAL A 103 9.36 -3.46 -2.59
N VAL A 104 9.95 -3.97 -3.67
CA VAL A 104 9.23 -4.46 -4.86
C VAL A 104 9.45 -5.96 -4.93
N ALA A 105 8.39 -6.74 -4.70
CA ALA A 105 8.49 -8.19 -4.52
C ALA A 105 8.04 -8.95 -5.77
N GLY A 106 8.92 -9.83 -6.27
CA GLY A 106 8.62 -10.75 -7.37
C GLY A 106 9.63 -11.90 -7.44
N PRO A 107 9.32 -12.97 -8.18
CA PRO A 107 7.99 -13.28 -8.70
C PRO A 107 7.04 -13.70 -7.58
N ALA A 108 5.79 -13.20 -7.63
CA ALA A 108 4.77 -13.52 -6.64
C ALA A 108 4.31 -14.98 -6.69
N ASN A 109 4.56 -15.66 -7.81
CA ASN A 109 4.27 -17.08 -7.97
C ASN A 109 5.57 -17.81 -8.35
N PRO A 110 5.71 -19.10 -8.01
CA PRO A 110 6.76 -19.92 -8.58
C PRO A 110 6.68 -19.83 -10.11
N LEU A 111 7.80 -19.45 -10.72
CA LEU A 111 8.00 -19.65 -12.14
C LEU A 111 8.48 -21.10 -12.31
N ASP A 112 7.93 -21.83 -13.26
CA ASP A 112 8.40 -23.19 -13.55
C ASP A 112 9.89 -23.12 -13.96
N GLY A 113 10.76 -23.66 -13.10
CA GLY A 113 12.23 -23.63 -13.22
C GLY A 113 12.96 -23.70 -11.87
N ASP A 114 14.27 -23.97 -11.88
CA ASP A 114 15.14 -23.94 -10.69
C ASP A 114 15.31 -22.49 -10.21
N VAL A 115 14.45 -22.04 -9.29
CA VAL A 115 14.54 -20.68 -8.72
C VAL A 115 14.87 -20.74 -7.22
N VAL A 116 15.86 -19.94 -6.81
CA VAL A 116 16.27 -19.75 -5.42
C VAL A 116 15.06 -19.34 -4.57
N ARG A 117 14.74 -20.15 -3.55
CA ARG A 117 13.74 -19.81 -2.53
C ARG A 117 14.41 -19.05 -1.40
N GLY A 118 13.88 -17.87 -1.07
CA GLY A 118 14.29 -17.14 0.12
C GLY A 118 13.96 -17.98 1.36
N SER A 119 14.98 -18.60 1.96
CA SER A 119 14.86 -19.18 3.30
C SER A 119 15.40 -18.17 4.29
N TRP A 120 14.56 -17.76 5.25
CA TRP A 120 14.99 -16.96 6.38
C TRP A 120 15.07 -17.87 7.59
N SER A 121 16.27 -18.00 8.14
CA SER A 121 16.53 -18.73 9.38
C SER A 121 16.40 -17.76 10.55
N THR A 122 15.51 -18.06 11.49
CA THR A 122 15.48 -17.38 12.79
C THR A 122 16.53 -18.03 13.68
N THR A 123 17.56 -17.28 14.06
CA THR A 123 18.45 -17.63 15.17
C THR A 123 17.87 -17.08 16.47
#